data_AF-A0A946GDC7-F1
#
_entry.id   AF-A0A946GDC7-F1
#
_cell.length_a   1.000
_cell.length_b   1.000
_cell.length_c   1.000
_cell.angle_alpha   90.00
_cell.angle_beta   90.00
_cell.angle_gamma   90.00
#
_symmetry.space_group_name_H-M   'P 1'
#
loop_
_entity.id
_entity.type
_entity.pdbx_description
1 polymer ?
#
loop_
_entity_poly.entity_id
_entity_poly.type
_entity_poly.pdbx_seq_one_letter_code
_entity_poly.pdbx_strand_id
1 'polypeptide(L)'
;MDLEFFIHVSLVGVLATYLHLVGALWADRYGLPRIDLPRGMTQLTFGDSFEGPAPYGWGIAVIHVNGIAFALLYATVIAQYLPGEPYIKGLIFGGILYIGAMLIFVPFFLKDGFFGSKGHPMGWLTALIIHLIYGLIVGWLSPIL
;
A
#
# COMPACT_ATOMS: atom_id res chain seq x y z
N MET A 1 20.15 8.01 10.41
CA MET A 1 19.79 6.71 9.80
C MET A 1 21.07 5.97 9.48
N ASP A 2 21.31 4.86 10.17
CA ASP A 2 22.40 3.94 9.81
C ASP A 2 21.90 2.86 8.84
N LEU A 3 22.83 2.01 8.39
CA LEU A 3 22.53 0.94 7.44
C LEU A 3 21.62 -0.13 8.04
N GLU A 4 21.78 -0.44 9.33
CA GLU A 4 20.97 -1.47 10.02
C GLU A 4 19.50 -1.05 10.09
N PHE A 5 19.23 0.17 10.52
CA PHE A 5 17.89 0.76 10.50
C PHE A 5 17.29 0.72 9.09
N PHE A 6 18.05 1.19 8.10
CA PHE A 6 17.56 1.25 6.72
C PHE A 6 17.19 -0.14 6.18
N ILE A 7 18.04 -1.14 6.40
CA ILE A 7 17.77 -2.52 5.99
C ILE A 7 16.57 -3.08 6.74
N HIS A 8 16.48 -2.91 8.06
CA HIS A 8 15.38 -3.41 8.87
C HIS A 8 14.04 -2.85 8.38
N VAL A 9 13.92 -1.52 8.28
CA VAL A 9 12.67 -0.88 7.84
C VAL A 9 12.33 -1.26 6.39
N SER A 10 13.33 -1.42 5.52
CA SER A 10 13.10 -1.87 4.14
C SER A 10 12.54 -3.31 4.09
N LEU A 11 13.08 -4.22 4.90
CA LEU A 11 12.56 -5.59 5.00
C LEU A 11 11.13 -5.62 5.55
N VAL A 12 10.82 -4.77 6.54
CA VAL A 12 9.45 -4.60 7.03
C VAL A 12 8.53 -4.06 5.94
N GLY A 13 8.96 -3.08 5.15
CA GLY A 13 8.21 -2.57 4.00
C GLY A 13 7.93 -3.64 2.94
N VAL A 14 8.89 -4.52 2.65
CA VAL A 14 8.71 -5.68 1.75
C VAL A 14 7.66 -6.63 2.31
N LEU A 15 7.77 -7.02 3.59
CA LEU A 15 6.82 -7.92 4.24
C LEU A 15 5.39 -7.33 4.28
N ALA A 16 5.28 -6.06 4.66
CA ALA A 16 4.01 -5.36 4.72
C ALA A 16 3.35 -5.28 3.35
N THR A 17 4.11 -4.97 2.29
CA THR A 17 3.58 -4.97 0.92
C THR A 17 3.20 -6.36 0.44
N TYR A 18 3.97 -7.40 0.78
CA TYR A 18 3.60 -8.78 0.45
C TYR A 18 2.23 -9.13 1.04
N LEU A 19 2.02 -8.86 2.33
CA LEU A 19 0.73 -9.13 3.00
C LEU A 19 -0.41 -8.25 2.46
N HIS A 20 -0.12 -6.99 2.12
CA HIS A 20 -1.06 -6.10 1.44
C HIS A 20 -1.50 -6.65 0.07
N LEU A 21 -0.55 -7.14 -0.74
CA LEU A 21 -0.82 -7.74 -2.04
C LEU A 21 -1.61 -9.05 -1.92
N VAL A 22 -1.19 -9.96 -1.04
CA VAL A 22 -1.89 -11.23 -0.82
C VAL A 22 -3.32 -10.96 -0.36
N GLY A 23 -3.51 -10.04 0.60
CA GLY A 23 -4.85 -9.63 1.02
C GLY A 23 -5.68 -9.05 -0.14
N ALA A 24 -5.10 -8.19 -0.97
CA ALA A 24 -5.83 -7.62 -2.10
C ALA A 24 -6.24 -8.69 -3.14
N LEU A 25 -5.34 -9.62 -3.44
CA LEU A 25 -5.54 -10.65 -4.45
C LEU A 25 -6.45 -11.80 -3.98
N TRP A 26 -6.47 -12.09 -2.67
CA TRP A 26 -7.28 -13.17 -2.08
C TRP A 26 -8.59 -12.68 -1.47
N ALA A 27 -8.93 -11.39 -1.64
CA ALA A 27 -10.13 -10.80 -1.03
C ALA A 27 -11.43 -11.56 -1.35
N ASP A 28 -11.52 -12.13 -2.54
CA ASP A 28 -12.65 -12.94 -2.99
C ASP A 28 -12.86 -14.20 -2.13
N ARG A 29 -11.78 -14.77 -1.58
CA ARG A 29 -11.80 -15.96 -0.72
C ARG A 29 -12.48 -15.72 0.62
N TYR A 30 -12.60 -14.47 1.05
CA TYR A 30 -13.28 -14.08 2.29
C TYR A 30 -14.42 -13.08 2.04
N GLY A 31 -15.01 -13.11 0.85
CA GLY A 31 -16.28 -12.42 0.54
C GLY A 31 -16.14 -10.94 0.17
N LEU A 32 -14.93 -10.48 -0.15
CA LEU A 32 -14.64 -9.10 -0.53
C LEU A 32 -14.18 -9.01 -1.99
N PRO A 33 -14.36 -7.87 -2.68
CA PRO A 33 -13.90 -7.74 -4.07
C PRO A 33 -12.37 -7.75 -4.14
N ARG A 34 -11.83 -8.58 -5.03
CA ARG A 34 -10.40 -8.62 -5.36
C ARG A 34 -9.94 -7.28 -5.95
N ILE A 35 -8.79 -6.78 -5.49
CA ILE A 35 -8.11 -5.61 -6.08
C ILE A 35 -6.78 -6.07 -6.67
N ASP A 36 -6.61 -5.85 -7.97
CA ASP A 36 -5.37 -6.17 -8.69
C ASP A 36 -4.41 -4.96 -8.72
N LEU A 37 -3.76 -4.74 -7.59
CA LEU A 37 -2.84 -3.61 -7.42
C LEU A 37 -1.63 -3.66 -8.36
N PRO A 38 -0.97 -4.81 -8.61
CA PRO A 38 0.17 -4.83 -9.53
C PRO A 38 -0.24 -4.47 -10.96
N ARG A 39 -1.43 -4.88 -11.43
CA ARG A 39 -1.94 -4.43 -12.73
C ARG A 39 -2.11 -2.91 -12.75
N GLY A 40 -2.73 -2.34 -11.72
CA GLY A 40 -2.88 -0.88 -11.59
C GLY A 40 -1.54 -0.14 -11.60
N MET A 41 -0.54 -0.63 -10.86
CA MET A 41 0.80 -0.05 -10.84
C MET A 41 1.53 -0.16 -12.18
N THR A 42 1.39 -1.30 -12.86
CA THR A 42 2.01 -1.52 -14.18
C THR A 42 1.48 -0.51 -15.19
N GLN A 43 0.14 -0.40 -15.28
CA GLN A 43 -0.53 0.50 -16.21
C GLN A 43 -0.25 1.96 -15.89
N LEU A 44 -0.22 2.33 -14.61
CA LEU A 44 0.04 3.70 -14.20
C LEU A 44 1.50 4.11 -14.47
N THR A 45 2.45 3.24 -14.16
CA THR A 45 3.88 3.62 -14.17
C THR A 45 4.47 3.54 -15.57
N PHE A 46 4.08 2.52 -16.34
CA PHE A 46 4.73 2.21 -17.62
C PHE A 46 3.77 2.29 -18.80
N GLY A 47 2.49 1.95 -18.61
CA GLY A 47 1.51 1.93 -19.69
C GLY A 47 1.91 1.00 -20.84
N ASP A 48 1.47 1.36 -22.05
CA ASP A 48 1.87 0.69 -23.28
C ASP A 48 3.08 1.43 -23.89
N SER A 49 4.07 0.67 -24.38
CA SER A 49 5.18 1.19 -25.16
C SER A 49 5.04 0.78 -26.64
N PHE A 50 5.98 1.22 -27.49
CA PHE A 50 6.05 0.77 -28.90
C PHE A 50 6.19 -0.75 -29.05
N GLU A 51 6.66 -1.44 -28.00
CA GLU A 51 6.88 -2.89 -27.96
C GLU A 51 5.66 -3.65 -27.40
N GLY A 52 4.63 -2.93 -26.95
CA GLY A 52 3.40 -3.48 -26.38
C GLY A 52 3.20 -3.15 -24.89
N PRO A 53 2.30 -3.86 -24.20
CA PRO A 53 1.97 -3.57 -22.81
C PRO A 53 3.11 -3.93 -21.87
N ALA A 54 3.32 -3.10 -20.84
CA ALA A 54 4.33 -3.37 -19.83
C ALA A 54 4.06 -4.70 -19.09
N PRO A 55 5.12 -5.50 -18.80
CA PRO A 55 4.98 -6.73 -18.03
C PRO A 55 4.39 -6.53 -16.63
N TYR A 56 3.43 -7.39 -16.25
CA TYR A 56 2.78 -7.38 -14.93
C TYR A 56 3.76 -7.42 -13.74
N GLY A 57 4.89 -8.10 -13.91
CA GLY A 57 5.94 -8.20 -12.88
C GLY A 57 6.52 -6.83 -12.47
N TRP A 58 6.48 -5.84 -13.36
CA TRP A 58 6.93 -4.50 -13.04
C TRP A 58 6.03 -3.80 -12.03
N GLY A 59 4.72 -4.03 -12.08
CA GLY A 59 3.81 -3.53 -11.05
C GLY A 59 4.07 -4.15 -9.68
N ILE A 60 4.50 -5.42 -9.63
CA ILE A 60 4.94 -6.06 -8.38
C ILE A 60 6.21 -5.39 -7.86
N ALA A 61 7.19 -5.11 -8.72
CA ALA A 61 8.41 -4.43 -8.31
C ALA A 61 8.11 -3.02 -7.77
N VAL A 62 7.36 -2.22 -8.53
CA VAL A 62 7.00 -0.84 -8.16
C VAL A 62 6.26 -0.79 -6.83
N ILE A 63 5.28 -1.67 -6.59
CA ILE A 63 4.53 -1.62 -5.35
C ILE A 63 5.38 -1.99 -4.13
N HIS A 64 6.38 -2.86 -4.28
CA HIS A 64 7.33 -3.15 -3.19
C HIS A 64 8.26 -1.97 -2.92
N VAL A 65 8.73 -1.28 -3.97
CA VAL A 65 9.50 -0.03 -3.81
C VAL A 65 8.67 1.03 -3.09
N ASN A 66 7.40 1.19 -3.46
CA ASN A 66 6.48 2.09 -2.76
C ASN A 66 6.29 1.68 -1.29
N GLY A 67 6.16 0.39 -1.01
CA GLY A 67 6.11 -0.14 0.36
C GLY A 67 7.34 0.22 1.18
N ILE A 68 8.53 -0.02 0.64
CA ILE A 68 9.78 0.37 1.31
C ILE A 68 9.79 1.88 1.58
N ALA A 69 9.44 2.69 0.59
CA ALA A 69 9.41 4.14 0.72
C ALA A 69 8.42 4.60 1.81
N PHE A 70 7.21 4.03 1.86
CA PHE A 70 6.22 4.36 2.88
C PHE A 70 6.59 3.86 4.28
N ALA A 71 7.24 2.70 4.39
CA ALA A 71 7.76 2.21 5.66
C ALA A 71 8.87 3.12 6.21
N LEU A 72 9.79 3.56 5.34
CA LEU A 72 10.81 4.54 5.70
C LEU A 72 10.19 5.88 6.09
N LEU A 73 9.21 6.38 5.34
CA LEU A 73 8.49 7.61 5.67
C LEU A 73 7.80 7.51 7.04
N TYR A 74 7.16 6.38 7.33
CA TYR A 74 6.57 6.12 8.64
C TYR A 74 7.63 6.19 9.75
N ALA A 75 8.67 5.37 9.62
CA ALA A 75 9.68 5.15 10.66
C ALA A 75 10.53 6.39 10.94
N THR A 76 10.72 7.27 9.95
CA THR A 76 11.63 8.42 10.06
C THR A 76 10.93 9.76 10.26
N VAL A 77 9.70 9.93 9.76
CA VAL A 77 9.02 11.22 9.78
C VAL A 77 7.71 11.16 10.55
N ILE A 78 6.83 10.21 10.22
CA ILE A 78 5.43 10.29 10.64
C ILE A 78 5.20 9.73 12.06
N ALA A 79 5.83 8.61 12.41
CA ALA A 79 5.48 7.86 13.61
C ALA A 79 5.70 8.61 14.93
N GLN A 80 6.64 9.56 14.97
CA GLN A 80 6.89 10.42 16.14
C GLN A 80 5.69 11.32 16.49
N TYR A 81 4.83 11.64 15.51
CA TYR A 81 3.67 12.52 15.67
C TYR A 81 2.36 11.77 15.89
N LEU A 82 2.35 10.45 15.70
CA LEU A 82 1.14 9.64 15.85
C LEU A 82 0.97 9.21 17.33
N PRO A 83 -0.26 9.25 17.86
CA PRO A 83 -0.53 8.83 19.23
C PRO A 83 -0.61 7.31 19.38
N GLY A 84 -0.44 6.82 20.61
CA GLY A 84 -0.65 5.43 21.01
C GLY A 84 0.55 4.51 20.81
N GLU A 85 0.30 3.23 21.05
CA GLU A 85 1.30 2.16 20.91
C GLU A 85 1.73 1.94 19.46
N PRO A 86 2.88 1.30 19.19
CA PRO A 86 3.43 1.14 17.83
C PRO A 86 2.44 0.57 16.81
N TYR A 87 1.64 -0.44 17.20
CA TYR A 87 0.62 -1.02 16.33
C TYR A 87 -0.56 -0.06 16.06
N ILE A 88 -0.93 0.80 17.02
CA ILE A 88 -1.95 1.84 16.82
C ILE A 88 -1.44 2.92 15.87
N LYS A 89 -0.19 3.39 16.06
CA LYS A 89 0.47 4.32 15.14
C LYS A 89 0.49 3.77 13.72
N GLY A 90 0.81 2.48 13.58
CA GLY A 90 0.76 1.74 12.33
C GLY A 90 -0.63 1.75 11.68
N LEU A 91 -1.67 1.40 12.44
CA LEU A 91 -3.06 1.42 11.95
C LEU A 91 -3.50 2.82 11.51
N ILE A 92 -3.15 3.87 12.27
CA ILE A 92 -3.41 5.26 11.89
C ILE A 92 -2.70 5.59 10.57
N PHE A 93 -1.43 5.22 10.43
CA PHE A 93 -0.68 5.43 9.19
C PHE A 93 -1.28 4.68 8.00
N GLY A 94 -1.68 3.42 8.18
CA GLY A 94 -2.43 2.65 7.18
C GLY A 94 -3.72 3.36 6.77
N GLY A 95 -4.47 3.89 7.74
CA GLY A 95 -5.64 4.73 7.50
C GLY A 95 -5.33 5.99 6.68
N ILE A 96 -4.23 6.69 6.99
CA ILE A 96 -3.78 7.87 6.22
C ILE A 96 -3.49 7.48 4.76
N LEU A 97 -2.76 6.38 4.54
CA LEU A 97 -2.46 5.89 3.19
C LEU A 97 -3.74 5.51 2.44
N TYR A 98 -4.68 4.83 3.09
CA TYR A 98 -5.99 4.50 2.53
C TYR A 98 -6.75 5.77 2.09
N ILE A 99 -6.82 6.78 2.95
CA ILE A 99 -7.50 8.03 2.64
C ILE A 99 -6.80 8.75 1.48
N GLY A 100 -5.47 8.81 1.48
CA GLY A 100 -4.69 9.33 0.36
C GLY A 100 -4.98 8.58 -0.94
N ALA A 101 -5.05 7.25 -0.90
CA ALA A 101 -5.41 6.44 -2.05
C ALA A 101 -6.84 6.74 -2.54
N MET A 102 -7.84 6.78 -1.66
CA MET A 102 -9.24 6.98 -2.02
C MET A 102 -9.58 8.40 -2.49
N LEU A 103 -8.83 9.40 -2.02
CA LEU A 103 -9.04 10.80 -2.38
C LEU A 103 -8.17 11.27 -3.54
N ILE A 104 -7.02 10.64 -3.76
CA ILE A 104 -6.05 11.06 -4.78
C ILE A 104 -5.86 9.96 -5.81
N PHE A 105 -5.37 8.80 -5.38
CA PHE A 105 -4.95 7.75 -6.30
C PHE A 105 -6.12 7.23 -7.18
N VAL A 106 -7.18 6.79 -6.53
CA VAL A 106 -8.35 6.18 -7.18
C VAL A 106 -9.08 7.15 -8.14
N PRO A 107 -9.44 8.38 -7.75
CA PRO A 107 -10.18 9.28 -8.63
C PRO A 107 -9.33 9.82 -9.79
N PHE A 108 -8.06 10.17 -9.56
CA PHE A 108 -7.26 10.87 -10.59
C PHE A 108 -6.46 9.92 -11.48
N PHE A 109 -5.97 8.81 -10.94
CA PHE A 109 -5.12 7.89 -11.69
C PHE A 109 -5.89 6.68 -12.20
N LEU A 110 -6.75 6.07 -11.37
CA LEU A 110 -7.60 4.96 -11.81
C LEU A 110 -8.91 5.41 -12.46
N LYS A 111 -9.28 6.69 -12.32
CA LYS A 111 -10.53 7.29 -12.84
C LYS A 111 -11.81 6.62 -12.33
N ASP A 112 -11.72 5.94 -11.18
CA ASP A 112 -12.79 5.13 -10.61
C ASP A 112 -13.71 5.90 -9.64
N GLY A 113 -13.58 7.23 -9.62
CA GLY A 113 -14.34 8.13 -8.75
C GLY A 113 -13.82 8.16 -7.30
N PHE A 114 -14.31 9.12 -6.51
CA PHE A 114 -13.97 9.18 -5.09
C PHE A 114 -14.50 7.94 -4.37
N PHE A 115 -13.66 7.36 -3.50
CA PHE A 115 -13.95 6.11 -2.80
C PHE A 115 -14.34 4.93 -3.72
N GLY A 116 -13.89 4.93 -4.97
CA GLY A 116 -14.22 3.88 -5.93
C GLY A 116 -15.71 3.86 -6.32
N SER A 117 -16.38 5.01 -6.29
CA SER A 117 -17.83 5.13 -6.55
C SER A 117 -18.28 4.67 -7.95
N LYS A 118 -17.37 4.54 -8.92
CA LYS A 118 -17.66 3.98 -10.25
C LYS A 118 -17.30 2.49 -10.37
N GLY A 119 -16.60 1.96 -9.38
CA GLY A 119 -16.12 0.59 -9.34
C GLY A 119 -17.05 -0.32 -8.54
N HIS A 120 -16.47 -1.37 -7.96
CA HIS A 120 -17.23 -2.31 -7.14
C HIS A 120 -17.71 -1.63 -5.84
N PRO A 121 -18.99 -1.77 -5.42
CA PRO A 121 -19.55 -1.07 -4.24
C PRO A 121 -18.81 -1.30 -2.93
N MET A 122 -18.14 -2.45 -2.80
CA MET A 122 -17.35 -2.84 -1.63
C MET A 122 -15.82 -2.71 -1.84
N GLY A 123 -15.38 -2.15 -2.98
CA GLY A 123 -13.95 -2.02 -3.28
C GLY A 123 -13.20 -1.18 -2.25
N TRP A 124 -13.86 -0.14 -1.74
CA TRP A 124 -13.33 0.70 -0.67
C TRP A 124 -13.03 -0.10 0.61
N LEU A 125 -13.83 -1.11 0.94
CA LEU A 125 -13.65 -1.90 2.15
C LEU A 125 -12.45 -2.84 2.02
N THR A 126 -12.27 -3.50 0.86
CA THR A 126 -11.05 -4.28 0.59
C THR A 126 -9.83 -3.38 0.73
N ALA A 127 -9.86 -2.21 0.10
CA ALA A 127 -8.77 -1.26 0.16
C ALA A 127 -8.47 -0.79 1.59
N LEU A 128 -9.49 -0.50 2.40
CA LEU A 128 -9.29 -0.15 3.81
C LEU A 128 -8.56 -1.28 4.55
N ILE A 129 -9.07 -2.50 4.44
CA ILE A 129 -8.51 -3.66 5.17
C ILE A 129 -7.05 -3.89 4.81
N ILE A 130 -6.70 -3.89 3.52
CA ILE A 130 -5.32 -4.15 3.09
C ILE A 130 -4.35 -3.05 3.55
N HIS A 131 -4.78 -1.78 3.55
CA HIS A 131 -3.94 -0.68 4.03
C HIS A 131 -3.77 -0.72 5.56
N LEU A 132 -4.80 -1.15 6.30
CA LEU A 132 -4.68 -1.40 7.74
C LEU A 132 -3.73 -2.56 8.04
N ILE A 133 -3.75 -3.64 7.23
CA ILE A 133 -2.78 -4.74 7.33
C ILE A 133 -1.36 -4.20 7.11
N TYR A 134 -1.15 -3.44 6.04
CA TYR A 134 0.15 -2.81 5.78
C TYR A 134 0.61 -1.94 6.95
N GLY A 135 -0.25 -1.03 7.41
CA GLY A 135 0.03 -0.11 8.49
C GLY A 135 0.35 -0.84 9.80
N LEU A 136 -0.42 -1.87 10.15
CA LEU A 136 -0.19 -2.71 11.32
C LEU A 136 1.21 -3.33 11.32
N ILE A 137 1.62 -3.95 10.21
CA ILE A 137 2.91 -4.62 10.08
C ILE A 137 4.04 -3.60 10.16
N VAL A 138 3.92 -2.47 9.46
CA VAL A 138 4.90 -1.38 9.51
C VAL A 138 5.04 -0.82 10.91
N GLY A 139 3.93 -0.52 11.59
CA GLY A 139 3.96 0.07 12.92
C GLY A 139 4.41 -0.87 14.02
N TRP A 140 4.11 -2.16 13.91
CA TRP A 140 4.55 -3.16 14.87
C TRP A 140 6.05 -3.42 14.77
N LEU A 141 6.56 -3.59 13.55
CA LEU A 141 7.90 -4.14 13.34
C LEU A 141 8.97 -3.08 13.06
N SER A 142 8.59 -1.89 12.58
CA SER A 142 9.61 -0.87 12.27
C SER A 142 10.12 -0.20 13.54
N PRO A 143 11.45 -0.09 13.74
CA PRO A 143 11.99 0.87 14.69
C PRO A 143 11.60 2.29 14.25
N ILE A 144 11.45 3.20 15.22
CA ILE A 144 11.17 4.62 14.96
C ILE A 144 12.45 5.40 15.25
N LEU A 145 12.81 6.31 14.35
CA LEU A 145 13.96 7.20 14.48
C LEU A 145 13.65 8.40 15.38
#